data_AF-A0AAN8PLA2-F1
#
_entry.id   AF-A0AAN8PLA2-F1
#
_cell.length_a   1.000
_cell.length_b   1.000
_cell.length_c   1.000
_cell.angle_alpha   90.00
_cell.angle_beta   90.00
_cell.angle_gamma   90.00
#
_symmetry.space_group_name_H-M   'P 1'
#
loop_
_entity.id
_entity.type
_entity.pdbx_description
1 polymer ?
#
loop_
_entity_poly.entity_id
_entity_poly.type
_entity_poly.pdbx_seq_one_letter_code
_entity_poly.pdbx_strand_id
1 'polypeptide(L)'
;MKSYFEGKPDLKLDEILNVIKAFYKEENSTELYNQLTNLTQQRNETALSFVMKALDLRQRLIFASRQHSGLSYDTDLVDSVLKRTLYTGIINENIRGEVKILLDKGSTDEQLLSGVNMAMSRETERAAKFTKTRVASVQEPYEGKEKAKDRKDPREGMF
;
A
#
# COMPACT_ATOMS: atom_id res chain seq x y z
N MET A 1 -8.88 -4.18 -37.29
CA MET A 1 -10.04 -4.94 -36.76
C MET A 1 -11.10 -5.17 -37.85
N LYS A 2 -11.66 -4.10 -38.46
CA LYS A 2 -12.58 -4.23 -39.61
C LYS A 2 -12.03 -5.10 -40.75
N SER A 3 -10.76 -4.92 -41.13
CA SER A 3 -10.11 -5.71 -42.18
C SER A 3 -10.01 -7.22 -41.92
N TYR A 4 -9.98 -7.67 -40.66
CA TYR A 4 -9.91 -9.11 -40.32
C TYR A 4 -11.29 -9.78 -40.41
N PHE A 5 -12.35 -9.02 -40.10
CA PHE A 5 -13.74 -9.45 -40.24
C PHE A 5 -14.26 -9.32 -41.68
N GLU A 6 -13.72 -8.38 -42.47
CA GLU A 6 -14.03 -8.24 -43.90
C GLU A 6 -13.47 -9.38 -44.76
N GLY A 7 -12.39 -10.05 -44.32
CA GLY A 7 -11.73 -11.12 -45.06
C GLY A 7 -12.29 -12.54 -44.85
N LYS A 8 -13.22 -12.74 -43.91
CA LYS A 8 -13.81 -14.06 -43.59
C LYS A 8 -15.31 -13.95 -43.27
N PRO A 9 -16.19 -14.11 -44.27
CA PRO A 9 -17.64 -13.93 -44.08
C PRO A 9 -18.32 -15.03 -43.25
N ASP A 10 -17.71 -16.21 -43.11
CA ASP A 10 -18.28 -17.38 -42.40
C ASP A 10 -17.58 -17.68 -41.05
N LEU A 11 -17.25 -16.63 -40.28
CA LEU A 11 -16.69 -16.79 -38.94
C LEU A 11 -17.76 -17.30 -37.96
N LYS A 12 -17.48 -18.41 -37.27
CA LYS A 12 -18.33 -18.89 -36.18
C LYS A 12 -18.23 -17.95 -34.97
N LEU A 13 -19.28 -17.87 -34.16
CA LEU A 13 -19.34 -17.01 -32.98
C LEU A 13 -18.12 -17.19 -32.06
N ASP A 14 -17.66 -18.43 -31.88
CA ASP A 14 -16.47 -18.73 -31.06
C ASP A 14 -15.18 -18.14 -31.62
N GLU A 15 -15.02 -18.06 -32.95
CA GLU A 15 -13.83 -17.49 -33.59
C GLU A 15 -13.83 -15.96 -33.48
N ILE A 16 -15.00 -15.33 -33.62
CA ILE A 16 -15.19 -13.89 -33.40
C ILE A 16 -14.89 -13.56 -31.93
N LEU A 17 -15.44 -14.35 -31.01
CA LEU A 17 -15.21 -14.19 -29.59
C LEU A 17 -13.72 -14.33 -29.27
N ASN A 18 -13.04 -15.36 -29.78
CA ASN A 18 -11.61 -15.56 -29.56
C ASN A 18 -10.74 -14.43 -30.12
N VAL A 19 -11.09 -13.87 -31.28
CA VAL A 19 -10.38 -12.72 -31.86
C VAL A 19 -10.60 -11.46 -31.02
N ILE A 20 -11.82 -11.23 -30.54
CA ILE A 20 -12.13 -10.13 -29.62
C ILE A 20 -11.34 -10.30 -28.31
N LYS A 21 -11.39 -11.48 -27.68
CA LYS A 21 -10.67 -11.80 -26.45
C LYS A 21 -9.15 -11.60 -26.59
N ALA A 22 -8.57 -12.09 -27.68
CA ALA A 22 -7.15 -11.91 -27.99
C ALA A 22 -6.80 -10.42 -28.22
N PHE A 23 -7.70 -9.66 -28.84
CA PHE A 23 -7.49 -8.24 -29.13
C PHE A 23 -7.62 -7.36 -27.87
N TYR A 24 -8.53 -7.69 -26.97
CA TYR A 24 -8.73 -6.97 -25.70
C TYR A 24 -7.74 -7.36 -24.61
N LYS A 25 -6.79 -8.27 -24.88
CA LYS A 25 -5.83 -8.79 -23.89
C LYS A 25 -6.55 -9.18 -22.61
N GLU A 26 -7.60 -10.01 -22.70
CA GLU A 26 -8.14 -10.62 -21.49
C GLU A 26 -6.98 -11.26 -20.72
N GLU A 27 -6.75 -10.77 -19.50
CA GLU A 27 -5.59 -11.17 -18.74
C GLU A 27 -5.68 -12.66 -18.47
N ASN A 28 -4.70 -13.40 -18.98
CA ASN A 28 -4.59 -14.82 -18.74
C ASN A 28 -4.49 -15.05 -17.22
N SER A 29 -5.16 -16.07 -16.70
CA SER A 29 -5.10 -16.44 -15.28
C SER A 29 -3.65 -16.56 -14.78
N THR A 30 -2.73 -17.00 -15.64
CA THR A 30 -1.29 -17.08 -15.31
C THR A 30 -0.62 -15.72 -15.20
N GLU A 31 -1.03 -14.74 -16.01
CA GLU A 31 -0.50 -13.38 -15.93
C GLU A 31 -0.99 -12.70 -14.65
N LEU A 32 -2.28 -12.83 -14.33
CA LEU A 32 -2.86 -12.36 -13.07
C LEU A 32 -2.20 -13.00 -11.84
N TYR A 33 -1.90 -14.30 -11.89
CA TYR A 33 -1.17 -14.99 -10.84
C TYR A 33 0.24 -14.42 -10.62
N ASN A 34 0.97 -14.17 -11.72
CA ASN A 34 2.29 -13.57 -11.67
C ASN A 34 2.25 -12.11 -11.17
N GLN A 35 1.23 -11.35 -11.57
CA GLN A 35 1.00 -9.99 -11.05
C GLN A 35 0.74 -10.01 -9.55
N LEU A 36 -0.13 -10.91 -9.06
CA LEU A 36 -0.42 -11.04 -7.64
C LEU A 36 0.83 -11.45 -6.84
N THR A 37 1.63 -12.38 -7.36
CA THR A 37 2.83 -12.87 -6.68
C THR A 37 3.91 -11.79 -6.55
N ASN A 38 4.05 -10.93 -7.55
CA ASN A 38 5.07 -9.87 -7.58
C ASN A 38 4.55 -8.51 -7.06
N LEU A 39 3.32 -8.45 -6.56
CA LEU A 39 2.71 -7.20 -6.11
C LEU A 39 3.41 -6.73 -4.82
N THR A 40 3.94 -5.51 -4.85
CA THR A 40 4.58 -4.87 -3.69
C THR A 40 4.05 -3.45 -3.52
N GLN A 41 3.99 -2.99 -2.27
CA GLN A 41 3.51 -1.65 -1.99
C GLN A 41 4.46 -0.61 -2.61
N GLN A 42 3.91 0.31 -3.40
CA GLN A 42 4.61 1.46 -3.97
C GLN A 42 4.88 2.53 -2.91
N ARG A 43 5.94 3.33 -3.07
CA ARG A 43 6.31 4.36 -2.08
C ARG A 43 5.26 5.47 -1.91
N ASN A 44 4.46 5.72 -2.95
CA ASN A 44 3.44 6.76 -2.97
C ASN A 44 2.03 6.25 -2.63
N GLU A 45 1.86 4.95 -2.37
CA GLU A 45 0.54 4.38 -2.09
C GLU A 45 0.36 4.01 -0.62
N THR A 46 -0.88 4.13 -0.14
CA THR A 46 -1.23 3.75 1.23
C THR A 46 -1.33 2.23 1.35
N ALA A 47 -1.10 1.70 2.55
CA ALA A 47 -1.25 0.26 2.81
C ALA A 47 -2.67 -0.23 2.51
N LEU A 48 -3.70 0.59 2.78
CA LEU A 48 -5.08 0.27 2.43
C LEU A 48 -5.29 0.16 0.91
N SER A 49 -4.76 1.12 0.13
CA SER A 49 -4.87 1.07 -1.33
C SER A 49 -4.16 -0.16 -1.90
N PHE A 50 -2.99 -0.50 -1.37
CA PHE A 50 -2.27 -1.73 -1.72
C PHE A 50 -3.10 -3.00 -1.43
N VAL A 51 -3.69 -3.11 -0.23
CA VAL A 51 -4.53 -4.26 0.13
C VAL A 51 -5.76 -4.35 -0.78
N MET A 52 -6.42 -3.24 -1.08
CA MET A 52 -7.56 -3.22 -2.02
C MET A 52 -7.16 -3.72 -3.41
N LYS A 53 -6.00 -3.30 -3.93
CA LYS A 53 -5.48 -3.79 -5.22
C LYS A 53 -5.18 -5.29 -5.19
N ALA A 54 -4.61 -5.79 -4.11
CA ALA A 54 -4.32 -7.22 -3.96
C ALA A 54 -5.61 -8.06 -3.93
N LEU A 55 -6.66 -7.57 -3.24
CA LEU A 55 -7.98 -8.22 -3.22
C LEU A 55 -8.67 -8.18 -4.59
N ASP A 56 -8.60 -7.05 -5.30
CA ASP A 56 -9.12 -6.94 -6.67
C ASP A 56 -8.45 -7.94 -7.62
N LEU A 57 -7.11 -8.04 -7.57
CA LEU A 57 -6.34 -8.98 -8.37
C LEU A 57 -6.70 -10.45 -8.05
N ARG A 58 -6.87 -10.79 -6.78
CA ARG A 58 -7.38 -12.12 -6.38
C ARG A 58 -8.74 -12.40 -7.00
N GLN A 59 -9.68 -11.46 -6.92
CA GLN A 59 -11.04 -11.66 -7.42
C GLN A 59 -11.04 -11.84 -8.94
N ARG A 60 -10.27 -11.00 -9.66
CA ARG A 60 -10.07 -11.12 -11.10
C ARG A 60 -9.45 -12.44 -11.50
N LEU A 61 -8.46 -12.92 -10.73
CA LEU A 61 -7.81 -14.21 -10.96
C LEU A 61 -8.79 -15.38 -10.79
N ILE A 62 -9.58 -15.39 -9.72
CA ILE A 62 -10.61 -16.42 -9.49
C ILE A 62 -11.65 -16.41 -10.61
N PHE A 63 -12.05 -15.23 -11.06
CA PHE A 63 -12.99 -15.08 -12.16
C PHE A 63 -12.42 -15.60 -13.48
N ALA A 64 -11.19 -15.20 -13.83
CA ALA A 64 -10.49 -15.68 -15.02
C ALA A 64 -10.27 -17.20 -14.99
N SER A 65 -9.92 -17.76 -13.82
CA SER A 65 -9.76 -19.19 -13.58
C SER A 65 -11.05 -19.99 -13.86
N ARG A 66 -12.22 -19.38 -13.67
CA ARG A 66 -13.54 -20.02 -13.89
C ARG A 66 -14.05 -19.89 -15.32
N GLN A 67 -13.73 -18.79 -16.00
CA GLN A 67 -14.28 -18.49 -17.33
C GLN A 67 -13.41 -18.96 -18.49
N HIS A 68 -12.09 -19.11 -18.28
CA HIS A 68 -11.17 -19.54 -19.31
C HIS A 68 -10.89 -21.04 -19.20
N SER A 69 -10.96 -21.74 -20.33
CA SER A 69 -10.53 -23.15 -20.48
C SER A 69 -9.01 -23.35 -20.35
N GLY A 70 -8.30 -22.38 -19.76
CA GLY A 70 -6.86 -22.40 -19.51
C GLY A 70 -6.50 -23.03 -18.16
N LEU A 71 -5.38 -22.58 -17.59
CA LEU A 71 -4.95 -23.01 -16.25
C LEU A 71 -5.93 -22.49 -15.19
N SER A 72 -6.66 -23.44 -14.58
CA SER A 72 -7.48 -23.17 -13.41
C SER A 72 -6.60 -23.19 -12.16
N TYR A 73 -6.64 -22.10 -11.40
CA TYR A 73 -6.00 -21.99 -10.10
C TYR A 73 -7.03 -22.32 -9.01
N ASP A 74 -6.62 -23.18 -8.08
CA ASP A 74 -7.39 -23.50 -6.89
C ASP A 74 -7.51 -22.26 -5.98
N THR A 75 -8.67 -22.09 -5.34
CA THR A 75 -8.93 -20.95 -4.45
C THR A 75 -7.98 -20.93 -3.27
N ASP A 76 -7.61 -22.11 -2.76
CA ASP A 76 -6.67 -22.24 -1.64
C ASP A 76 -5.26 -21.78 -2.03
N LEU A 77 -4.85 -22.08 -3.26
CA LEU A 77 -3.57 -21.62 -3.80
C LEU A 77 -3.56 -20.10 -3.96
N VAL A 78 -4.62 -19.53 -4.53
CA VAL A 78 -4.75 -18.06 -4.69
C VAL A 78 -4.72 -17.36 -3.33
N ASP A 79 -5.41 -17.91 -2.33
CA ASP A 79 -5.45 -17.35 -0.98
C ASP A 79 -4.08 -17.45 -0.30
N SER A 80 -3.35 -18.54 -0.50
CA SER A 80 -1.97 -18.70 0.02
C SER A 80 -1.02 -17.65 -0.59
N VAL A 81 -1.15 -17.38 -1.88
CA VAL A 81 -0.35 -16.37 -2.59
C VAL A 81 -0.73 -14.98 -2.13
N LEU A 82 -2.03 -14.66 -1.99
CA LEU A 82 -2.47 -13.39 -1.44
C LEU A 82 -1.85 -13.14 -0.05
N LYS A 83 -1.92 -14.13 0.85
CA LYS A 83 -1.31 -14.03 2.19
C LYS A 83 0.19 -13.74 2.10
N ARG A 84 0.89 -14.46 1.23
CA ARG A 84 2.33 -14.24 1.00
C ARG A 84 2.61 -12.83 0.49
N THR A 85 1.89 -12.39 -0.53
CA THR A 85 2.00 -11.07 -1.15
C THR A 85 1.75 -9.95 -0.14
N LEU A 86 0.71 -10.07 0.69
CA LEU A 86 0.43 -9.08 1.74
C LEU A 86 1.52 -9.05 2.82
N TYR A 87 2.06 -10.21 3.18
CA TYR A 87 3.15 -10.32 4.15
C TYR A 87 4.45 -9.69 3.64
N THR A 88 4.83 -9.90 2.38
CA THR A 88 6.08 -9.36 1.83
C THR A 88 5.94 -7.97 1.21
N GLY A 89 4.73 -7.59 0.82
CA GLY A 89 4.47 -6.40 0.03
C GLY A 89 4.25 -5.13 0.84
N ILE A 90 3.72 -5.20 2.07
CA ILE A 90 3.47 -4.01 2.91
C ILE A 90 4.80 -3.45 3.43
N ILE A 91 5.03 -2.14 3.25
CA ILE A 91 6.30 -1.50 3.67
C ILE A 91 6.39 -1.34 5.20
N ASN A 92 5.30 -0.93 5.86
CA ASN A 92 5.33 -0.64 7.29
C ASN A 92 5.19 -1.92 8.13
N GLU A 93 6.20 -2.22 8.95
CA GLU A 93 6.26 -3.43 9.78
C GLU A 93 5.13 -3.50 10.83
N ASN A 94 4.72 -2.37 11.41
CA ASN A 94 3.63 -2.35 12.39
C ASN A 94 2.30 -2.74 11.73
N ILE A 95 2.01 -2.15 10.56
CA ILE A 95 0.81 -2.46 9.78
C ILE A 95 0.87 -3.90 9.28
N ARG A 96 2.03 -4.36 8.80
CA ARG A 96 2.25 -5.74 8.36
C ARG A 96 1.97 -6.75 9.48
N GLY A 97 2.37 -6.44 10.71
CA GLY A 97 2.10 -7.28 11.88
C GLY A 97 0.60 -7.42 12.18
N GLU A 98 -0.16 -6.32 12.15
CA GLU A 98 -1.62 -6.36 12.35
C GLU A 98 -2.33 -7.11 11.22
N VAL A 99 -1.92 -6.87 9.96
CA VAL A 99 -2.46 -7.57 8.79
C VAL A 99 -2.23 -9.07 8.87
N LYS A 100 -1.04 -9.51 9.29
CA LYS A 100 -0.74 -10.93 9.47
C LYS A 100 -1.72 -11.59 10.46
N ILE A 101 -1.97 -10.95 11.60
CA ILE A 101 -2.91 -11.46 12.61
C ILE A 101 -4.33 -11.61 12.04
N LEU A 102 -4.77 -10.66 11.21
CA LEU A 102 -6.09 -10.72 10.57
C LEU A 102 -6.18 -11.85 9.53
N LEU A 103 -5.12 -12.04 8.74
CA LEU A 103 -5.04 -13.12 7.74
C LEU A 103 -4.96 -14.51 8.37
N ASP A 104 -4.26 -14.66 9.49
CA ASP A 104 -4.14 -15.92 10.23
C ASP A 104 -5.47 -16.31 10.91
N LYS A 105 -6.27 -15.32 11.30
CA LYS A 105 -7.62 -15.52 11.86
C LYS A 105 -8.68 -15.90 10.81
N GLY A 106 -8.36 -15.81 9.52
CA GLY A 106 -9.34 -16.02 8.45
C GLY A 106 -10.43 -14.95 8.41
N SER A 107 -10.08 -13.69 8.71
CA SER A 107 -11.02 -12.57 8.63
C SER A 107 -11.55 -12.35 7.21
N THR A 108 -12.77 -11.81 7.11
CA THR A 108 -13.35 -11.44 5.80
C THR A 108 -12.63 -10.25 5.18
N ASP A 109 -12.82 -10.05 3.88
CA ASP A 109 -12.19 -8.94 3.14
C ASP A 109 -12.54 -7.57 3.76
N GLU A 110 -13.78 -7.38 4.24
CA GLU A 110 -14.21 -6.14 4.91
C GLU A 110 -13.51 -5.95 6.26
N GLN A 111 -13.36 -7.03 7.03
CA GLN A 111 -12.66 -7.00 8.32
C GLN A 111 -11.18 -6.72 8.12
N LEU A 112 -10.57 -7.29 7.07
CA LEU A 112 -9.19 -7.03 6.69
C LEU A 112 -9.00 -5.55 6.34
N LEU A 113 -9.84 -4.99 5.46
CA LEU A 113 -9.77 -3.59 5.06
C LEU A 113 -9.98 -2.63 6.23
N SER A 114 -10.98 -2.90 7.08
CA SER A 114 -11.23 -2.11 8.29
C SER A 114 -10.05 -2.17 9.25
N GLY A 115 -9.50 -3.37 9.49
CA GLY A 115 -8.33 -3.57 10.35
C GLY A 115 -7.08 -2.86 9.84
N VAL A 116 -6.80 -2.92 8.53
CA VAL A 116 -5.71 -2.17 7.89
C VAL A 116 -5.89 -0.67 8.08
N ASN A 117 -7.12 -0.17 7.90
CA ASN A 117 -7.41 1.25 8.08
C ASN A 117 -7.20 1.71 9.53
N MET A 118 -7.61 0.89 10.51
CA MET A 118 -7.34 1.14 11.93
C MET A 118 -5.84 1.13 12.24
N ALA A 119 -5.09 0.18 11.68
CA ALA A 119 -3.64 0.09 11.84
C ALA A 119 -2.93 1.35 11.28
N MET A 120 -3.36 1.83 10.11
CA MET A 120 -2.86 3.08 9.52
C MET A 120 -3.15 4.30 10.39
N SER A 121 -4.36 4.42 10.95
CA SER A 121 -4.71 5.53 11.85
C SER A 121 -3.83 5.51 13.11
N ARG A 122 -3.63 4.35 13.72
CA ARG A 122 -2.75 4.17 14.89
C ARG A 122 -1.30 4.55 14.57
N GLU A 123 -0.82 4.15 13.39
CA GLU A 123 0.53 4.49 12.95
C GLU A 123 0.70 5.99 12.69
N THR A 124 -0.32 6.62 12.11
CA THR A 124 -0.35 8.08 11.90
C THR A 124 -0.30 8.83 13.23
N GLU A 125 -1.05 8.37 14.24
CA GLU A 125 -0.98 8.92 15.60
C GLU A 125 0.40 8.71 16.25
N ARG A 126 1.01 7.52 16.09
CA ARG A 126 2.37 7.27 16.58
C ARG A 126 3.38 8.22 15.95
N ALA A 127 3.36 8.34 14.62
CA ALA A 127 4.24 9.25 13.89
C ALA A 127 4.05 10.70 14.36
N ALA A 128 2.81 11.16 14.55
CA ALA A 128 2.51 12.50 15.05
C ALA A 128 3.06 12.75 16.47
N LYS A 129 3.01 11.74 17.35
CA LYS A 129 3.58 11.82 18.71
C LYS A 129 5.11 11.90 18.67
N PHE A 130 5.78 11.10 17.85
CA PHE A 130 7.23 11.16 17.68
C PHE A 130 7.72 12.50 17.11
N THR A 131 6.97 13.11 16.19
CA THR A 131 7.29 14.45 15.67
C THR A 131 7.17 15.53 16.74
N LYS A 132 6.13 15.48 17.59
CA LYS A 132 5.95 16.43 18.71
C LYS A 132 7.05 16.31 19.76
N THR A 133 7.56 15.11 20.05
CA THR A 133 8.64 14.91 21.02
C THR A 133 9.98 15.49 20.56
N ARG A 134 10.29 15.51 19.25
CA ARG A 134 11.53 16.13 18.75
C ARG A 134 11.57 17.65 18.94
N VAL A 135 10.43 18.34 18.86
CA VAL A 135 10.36 19.81 19.04
C VAL A 135 10.50 20.21 20.52
N ALA A 136 10.26 19.29 21.46
CA ALA A 136 10.35 19.54 22.90
C ALA A 136 11.76 19.30 23.49
N SER A 137 12.80 19.14 22.65
CA SER A 137 14.18 19.01 23.11
C SER A 137 14.88 20.38 23.22
N VAL A 138 14.80 20.94 24.44
CA VAL A 138 15.71 21.92 25.09
C VAL A 138 15.88 23.29 24.40
N GLN A 139 15.09 24.27 24.81
CA GLN A 139 15.56 25.65 24.94
C GLN A 139 15.93 25.87 26.41
N GLU A 140 17.22 25.95 26.71
CA GLU A 140 17.70 26.46 28.00
C GLU A 140 17.24 27.92 28.16
N PRO A 141 16.62 28.30 29.29
CA PRO A 141 16.27 29.69 29.54
C PRO A 141 17.55 30.46 29.89
N TYR A 142 17.97 31.35 28.99
CA TYR A 142 18.92 32.41 29.32
C TYR A 142 18.24 33.40 30.28
N GLU A 143 18.51 33.25 31.59
CA GLU A 143 18.19 34.27 32.59
C GLU A 143 19.08 35.50 32.38
N GLY A 144 18.47 36.56 31.84
CA GLY A 144 19.07 37.88 31.77
C GLY A 144 19.34 38.43 33.17
N LYS A 145 20.60 38.77 33.46
CA LYS A 145 20.93 39.66 34.58
C LYS A 145 21.08 41.08 34.06
N GLU A 146 20.00 41.85 34.15
CA GLU A 146 20.09 43.30 34.31
C GLU A 146 20.81 43.60 35.63
N LYS A 147 21.87 44.42 35.60
CA LYS A 147 22.26 45.22 36.76
C LYS A 147 22.56 46.66 36.34
N ALA A 148 21.57 47.49 36.69
CA ALA A 148 21.62 48.85 37.20
C ALA A 148 22.94 49.65 37.08
N LYS A 149 22.79 50.82 36.45
CA LYS A 149 23.67 51.98 36.57
C LYS A 149 23.70 52.47 38.02
N ASP A 150 24.88 52.77 38.56
CA ASP A 150 25.02 53.80 39.58
C ASP A 150 26.25 54.70 39.35
N ARG A 151 26.14 55.94 39.80
CA ARG A 151 26.87 57.14 39.34
C ARG A 151 28.20 57.41 40.06
N LYS A 152 29.14 57.96 39.26
CA LYS A 152 30.22 58.97 39.51
C LYS A 152 31.26 58.79 40.65
N ASP A 153 32.52 58.69 40.21
CA ASP A 153 33.78 59.43 40.57
C ASP A 153 33.83 60.25 41.88
N PRO A 154 34.99 60.43 42.57
CA PRO A 154 36.24 60.84 41.90
C PRO A 154 37.61 60.45 42.56
N ARG A 155 38.68 60.64 41.77
CA ARG A 155 40.12 60.89 42.13
C ARG A 155 41.04 59.68 42.33
N GLU A 156 42.02 59.56 41.43
CA GLU A 156 43.46 59.85 41.60
C GLU A 156 44.14 59.50 40.26
N GLY A 157 44.82 60.44 39.58
CA GLY A 157 46.28 60.58 39.64
C GLY A 157 46.96 59.33 39.02
N MET A 158 47.77 59.37 37.97
CA MET A 158 48.83 60.33 37.68
C MET A 158 49.56 59.82 36.41
N PHE A 159 50.05 60.77 35.60
CA PHE A 159 51.01 60.67 34.48
C PHE A 159 50.50 60.20 33.12
#